data_AF-A0A9W8P5Q4-F1
#
_entry.id   AF-A0A9W8P5Q4-F1
#
_cell.length_a   1.000
_cell.length_b   1.000
_cell.length_c   1.000
_cell.angle_alpha   90.00
_cell.angle_beta   90.00
_cell.angle_gamma   90.00
#
_symmetry.space_group_name_H-M   'P 1'
#
loop_
_entity.id
_entity.type
_entity.pdbx_description
1 polymer ?
#
loop_
_entity_poly.entity_id
_entity_poly.type
_entity_poly.pdbx_seq_one_letter_code
_entity_poly.pdbx_strand_id
1 'polypeptide(L)'
;MVSPKNLRSVQRIISFPITRLRNPSSVLHDSHHKNALTFYQFQVHLPKSRLEDASQSSWKPKGGWIHWAQSKASSTWAGFGQAPEGNWKLKVFRMGERLVDRIDYEELALKGVDPAMGPTIFHLDARGKGTDETNEKQKVMIRLLYPPSIQSAESSLAQLRQLIRTREPRHKKGFLTWMIIAPFTAPFMIIPIIPNLPFFFCVWRSWSHYRAYRASQYLTALIEHGHVTSAPSPRLDAIYEKYAPKPAPLTSSSQNPISSHNSSQSTIEDVEMLLTRDAVPAIISTFSLEESAASDMYRAIEQAQVRTKPSK
;
A
#
# COMPACT_ATOMS: atom_id res chain seq x y z
N MET A 1 6.30 -28.03 -9.54
CA MET A 1 5.17 -27.33 -8.88
C MET A 1 5.62 -26.88 -7.50
N VAL A 2 5.69 -25.57 -7.24
CA VAL A 2 6.09 -25.04 -5.92
C VAL A 2 4.85 -25.02 -5.01
N SER A 3 4.94 -25.64 -3.83
CA SER A 3 3.84 -25.70 -2.86
C SER A 3 3.36 -24.29 -2.45
N PRO A 4 2.05 -24.04 -2.28
CA PRO A 4 1.50 -22.72 -1.94
C PRO A 4 2.08 -22.14 -0.63
N LYS A 5 2.55 -22.99 0.30
CA LYS A 5 3.24 -22.55 1.52
C LYS A 5 4.59 -21.87 1.24
N ASN A 6 5.32 -22.30 0.20
CA ASN A 6 6.60 -21.70 -0.19
C ASN A 6 6.46 -20.35 -0.90
N LEU A 7 5.28 -20.02 -1.45
CA LEU A 7 5.05 -18.72 -2.07
C LEU A 7 4.85 -17.61 -1.03
N ARG A 8 4.45 -17.93 0.21
CA ARG A 8 4.27 -16.92 1.28
C ARG A 8 5.59 -16.48 1.92
N SER A 9 6.66 -17.26 1.81
CA SER A 9 7.97 -16.95 2.40
C SER A 9 8.90 -16.14 1.48
N VAL A 10 8.52 -15.91 0.21
CA VAL A 10 9.35 -15.20 -0.75
C VAL A 10 9.09 -13.70 -0.64
N GLN A 11 10.14 -12.93 -0.35
CA GLN A 11 10.07 -11.48 -0.31
C GLN A 11 9.89 -10.92 -1.72
N ARG A 12 8.77 -10.24 -1.96
CA ARG A 12 8.46 -9.65 -3.27
C ARG A 12 7.61 -8.39 -3.14
N ILE A 13 7.71 -7.54 -4.15
CA ILE A 13 6.84 -6.39 -4.36
C ILE A 13 6.08 -6.67 -5.64
N ILE A 14 4.76 -6.52 -5.64
CA ILE A 14 3.93 -6.75 -6.83
C ILE A 14 3.32 -5.42 -7.23
N SER A 15 3.54 -5.02 -8.47
CA SER A 15 2.94 -3.82 -9.06
C SER A 15 1.68 -4.19 -9.84
N PHE A 16 0.59 -3.48 -9.54
CA PHE A 16 -0.71 -3.62 -10.18
C PHE A 16 -1.14 -2.29 -10.78
N PRO A 17 -0.83 -2.04 -12.06
CA PRO A 17 -1.36 -0.89 -12.79
C PRO A 17 -2.89 -0.92 -12.83
N ILE A 18 -3.52 0.06 -12.18
CA ILE A 18 -4.99 0.20 -12.17
C ILE A 18 -5.44 1.02 -13.37
N THR A 19 -4.66 2.03 -13.77
CA THR A 19 -5.00 2.90 -14.90
C THR A 19 -3.81 3.10 -15.83
N ARG A 20 -4.11 3.45 -17.08
CA ARG A 20 -3.13 3.83 -18.10
C ARG A 20 -3.61 5.08 -18.82
N LEU A 21 -2.65 5.91 -19.24
CA LEU A 21 -2.94 7.04 -20.11
C LEU A 21 -3.08 6.56 -21.56
N ARG A 22 -4.18 6.92 -22.22
CA ARG A 22 -4.52 6.51 -23.59
C ARG A 22 -3.62 7.18 -24.64
N ASN A 23 -3.22 8.43 -24.38
CA ASN A 23 -2.30 9.19 -25.23
C ASN A 23 -1.16 9.81 -24.40
N PRO A 24 0.08 9.28 -24.44
CA PRO A 24 1.21 9.85 -23.72
C PRO A 24 1.74 11.18 -24.30
N SER A 25 1.29 11.56 -25.51
CA SER A 25 1.80 12.73 -26.25
C SER A 25 1.14 14.06 -25.87
N SER A 26 0.04 14.05 -25.09
CA SER A 26 -0.70 15.26 -24.69
C SER A 26 -0.16 15.96 -23.42
N VAL A 27 1.02 15.55 -22.94
CA VAL A 27 1.59 16.02 -21.67
C VAL A 27 2.23 17.40 -21.82
N LEU A 28 1.39 18.43 -21.80
CA LEU A 28 1.81 19.80 -21.49
C LEU A 28 1.31 20.20 -20.07
N HIS A 29 2.30 20.46 -19.23
CA HIS A 29 2.36 21.52 -18.20
C HIS A 29 1.60 21.48 -16.86
N ASP A 30 0.98 20.38 -16.41
CA ASP A 30 0.49 20.36 -15.01
C ASP A 30 0.55 18.97 -14.37
N SER A 31 1.46 18.82 -13.39
CA SER A 31 2.12 17.55 -13.05
C SER A 31 1.93 17.14 -11.59
N HIS A 32 0.67 16.96 -11.17
CA HIS A 32 0.37 16.27 -9.91
C HIS A 32 -0.73 15.18 -10.01
N HIS A 33 -1.51 15.13 -11.09
CA HIS A 33 -2.63 14.18 -11.24
C HIS A 33 -2.60 13.31 -12.51
N LYS A 34 -1.57 13.43 -13.36
CA LYS A 34 -1.52 12.80 -14.70
C LYS A 34 -0.75 11.48 -14.78
N ASN A 35 -0.54 10.79 -13.66
CA ASN A 35 0.24 9.53 -13.66
C ASN A 35 -0.69 8.32 -13.56
N ALA A 36 -0.38 7.29 -14.34
CA ALA A 36 -0.97 5.96 -14.24
C ALA A 36 -1.01 5.50 -12.78
N LEU A 37 -2.21 5.24 -12.26
CA LEU A 37 -2.41 4.84 -10.88
C LEU A 37 -1.99 3.38 -10.74
N THR A 38 -0.99 3.11 -9.90
CA THR A 38 -0.47 1.77 -9.65
C THR A 38 -0.62 1.43 -8.17
N PHE A 39 -1.20 0.27 -7.88
CA PHE A 39 -1.24 -0.30 -6.54
C PHE A 39 -0.04 -1.21 -6.33
N TYR A 40 0.64 -1.07 -5.19
CA TYR A 40 1.79 -1.90 -4.83
C TYR A 40 1.43 -2.78 -3.65
N GLN A 41 1.58 -4.09 -3.81
CA GLN A 41 1.51 -5.04 -2.70
C GLN A 41 2.92 -5.38 -2.23
N PHE A 42 3.23 -5.04 -0.99
CA PHE A 42 4.51 -5.37 -0.35
C PHE A 42 4.36 -6.66 0.44
N GLN A 43 5.15 -7.68 0.10
CA GLN A 43 5.29 -8.91 0.87
C GLN A 43 6.74 -9.02 1.33
N VAL A 44 7.15 -8.12 2.22
CA VAL A 44 8.50 -8.10 2.77
C VAL A 44 8.37 -8.51 4.24
N HIS A 45 8.57 -9.80 4.51
CA HIS A 45 8.53 -10.35 5.87
C HIS A 45 9.95 -10.56 6.39
N LEU A 46 10.17 -10.23 7.66
CA LEU A 46 11.42 -10.52 8.34
C LEU A 46 11.55 -12.05 8.44
N PRO A 47 12.67 -12.67 8.04
CA PRO A 47 12.94 -14.02 8.49
C PRO A 47 12.92 -13.95 10.02
N LYS A 48 11.99 -14.66 10.68
CA LYS A 48 12.03 -14.86 12.13
C LYS A 48 13.41 -15.42 12.44
N SER A 49 14.31 -14.60 12.99
CA SER A 49 15.57 -15.13 13.48
C SER A 49 15.21 -16.15 14.55
N ARG A 50 15.75 -17.36 14.42
CA ARG A 50 15.56 -18.49 15.33
C ARG A 50 16.18 -18.25 16.72
N LEU A 51 16.40 -16.99 17.10
CA LEU A 51 17.17 -16.55 18.25
C LEU A 51 16.29 -15.97 19.37
N GLU A 52 14.96 -15.95 19.23
CA GLU A 52 14.04 -15.52 20.30
C GLU A 52 13.49 -16.67 21.18
N ASP A 53 13.97 -17.91 20.98
CA ASP A 53 13.55 -19.07 21.79
C ASP A 53 14.47 -19.35 23.00
N ALA A 54 15.48 -18.52 23.27
CA ALA A 54 16.37 -18.69 24.43
C ALA A 54 16.11 -17.62 25.50
N SER A 55 15.43 -18.04 26.58
CA SER A 55 15.21 -17.33 27.86
C SER A 55 14.16 -16.20 27.88
N GLN A 56 12.88 -16.53 27.72
CA GLN A 56 11.79 -15.64 28.14
C GLN A 56 11.42 -15.89 29.61
N SER A 57 11.67 -14.91 30.47
CA SER A 57 11.18 -14.88 31.84
C SER A 57 9.65 -14.76 31.87
N SER A 58 9.02 -15.46 32.81
CA SER A 58 7.55 -15.60 33.03
C SER A 58 6.75 -14.28 33.07
N TRP A 59 7.41 -13.13 33.17
CA TRP A 59 6.79 -11.82 33.35
C TRP A 59 6.69 -10.97 32.07
N LYS A 60 7.18 -11.45 30.93
CA LYS A 60 7.02 -10.75 29.63
C LYS A 60 5.92 -11.43 28.80
N PRO A 61 4.92 -10.69 28.28
CA PRO A 61 3.93 -11.26 27.37
C PRO A 61 4.64 -11.78 26.10
N LYS A 62 4.21 -12.96 25.61
CA LYS A 62 4.79 -13.62 24.43
C LYS A 62 4.79 -12.65 23.23
N GLY A 63 5.99 -12.30 22.72
CA GLY A 63 6.17 -11.39 21.59
C GLY A 63 6.35 -9.90 21.94
N GLY A 64 6.46 -9.54 23.22
CA GLY A 64 6.79 -8.19 23.67
C GLY A 64 5.58 -7.23 23.83
N TRP A 65 5.83 -6.09 24.49
CA TRP A 65 4.80 -5.12 24.88
C TRP A 65 4.08 -4.46 23.71
N ILE A 66 4.79 -4.20 22.61
CA ILE A 66 4.23 -3.59 21.39
C ILE A 66 3.23 -4.55 20.74
N HIS A 67 3.61 -5.83 20.59
CA HIS A 67 2.74 -6.85 20.02
C HIS A 67 1.51 -7.09 20.89
N TRP A 68 1.67 -7.13 22.22
CA TRP A 68 0.55 -7.22 23.15
C TRP A 68 -0.41 -6.03 22.99
N ALA A 69 0.10 -4.80 22.97
CA ALA A 69 -0.72 -3.60 22.83
C ALA A 69 -1.47 -3.59 21.48
N GLN A 70 -0.79 -3.96 20.39
CA GLN A 70 -1.40 -4.06 19.07
C GLN A 70 -2.50 -5.13 19.02
N SER A 71 -2.24 -6.31 19.59
CA SER A 71 -3.21 -7.41 19.65
C SER A 71 -4.44 -7.02 20.48
N LYS A 72 -4.22 -6.39 21.63
CA LYS A 72 -5.31 -5.89 22.49
C LYS A 72 -6.13 -4.80 21.79
N ALA A 73 -5.48 -3.85 21.13
CA ALA A 73 -6.19 -2.83 20.35
C ALA A 73 -7.01 -3.44 19.20
N SER A 74 -6.44 -4.42 18.48
CA SER A 74 -7.10 -5.11 17.36
C SER A 74 -8.33 -5.89 17.82
N SER A 75 -8.21 -6.67 18.90
CA SER A 75 -9.33 -7.40 19.50
C SER A 75 -10.42 -6.47 20.04
N THR A 76 -10.03 -5.35 20.65
CA THR A 76 -10.99 -4.34 21.14
C THR A 76 -11.73 -3.68 19.99
N TRP A 77 -11.04 -3.32 18.90
CA TRP A 77 -11.64 -2.77 17.69
C TRP A 77 -12.61 -3.76 17.03
N ALA A 78 -12.22 -5.03 16.91
CA ALA A 78 -13.10 -6.09 16.40
C ALA A 78 -14.35 -6.26 17.27
N GLY A 79 -14.22 -6.17 18.59
CA GLY A 79 -15.35 -6.19 19.52
C GLY A 79 -16.32 -5.02 19.33
N PHE A 80 -15.87 -3.86 18.85
CA PHE A 80 -16.77 -2.73 18.54
C PHE A 80 -17.65 -3.01 17.31
N GLY A 81 -17.16 -3.78 16.34
CA GLY A 81 -17.92 -4.20 15.16
C GLY A 81 -19.00 -5.25 15.45
N GLN A 82 -18.85 -6.04 16.52
CA GLN A 82 -19.82 -7.06 16.94
C GLN A 82 -20.94 -6.51 17.85
N ALA A 83 -20.92 -5.22 18.17
CA ALA A 83 -21.92 -4.60 19.03
C ALA A 83 -23.31 -4.54 18.35
N PRO A 84 -24.41 -4.63 19.13
CA PRO A 84 -25.77 -4.61 18.57
C PRO A 84 -26.10 -3.29 17.87
N GLU A 85 -27.06 -3.35 16.95
CA GLU A 85 -27.51 -2.18 16.19
C GLU A 85 -28.05 -1.08 17.11
N GLY A 86 -27.56 0.15 16.94
CA GLY A 86 -27.88 1.29 17.80
C GLY A 86 -26.79 1.64 18.84
N ASN A 87 -25.86 0.73 19.14
CA ASN A 87 -24.77 1.00 20.08
C ASN A 87 -23.75 2.01 19.52
N TRP A 88 -23.26 2.93 20.37
CA TRP A 88 -22.22 3.90 20.00
C TRP A 88 -20.94 3.20 19.51
N LYS A 89 -20.61 2.01 20.05
CA LYS A 89 -19.45 1.22 19.61
C LYS A 89 -19.50 0.87 18.13
N LEU A 90 -20.68 0.44 17.65
CA LEU A 90 -20.90 0.11 16.24
C LEU A 90 -20.84 1.37 15.36
N LYS A 91 -21.37 2.51 15.85
CA LYS A 91 -21.27 3.80 15.15
C LYS A 91 -19.80 4.22 15.00
N VAL A 92 -18.99 4.07 16.06
CA VAL A 92 -17.55 4.37 16.05
C VAL A 92 -16.80 3.45 15.11
N PHE A 93 -17.07 2.15 15.13
CA PHE A 93 -16.48 1.20 14.19
C PHE A 93 -16.77 1.60 12.74
N ARG A 94 -18.05 1.80 12.39
CA ARG A 94 -18.47 2.23 11.03
C ARG A 94 -17.86 3.58 10.62
N MET A 95 -17.76 4.53 11.55
CA MET A 95 -17.12 5.82 11.27
C MET A 95 -15.61 5.64 11.04
N GLY A 96 -14.95 4.79 11.83
CA GLY A 96 -13.53 4.46 11.67
C GLY A 96 -13.24 3.81 10.33
N GLU A 97 -14.04 2.82 9.92
CA GLU A 97 -13.90 2.19 8.59
C GLU A 97 -14.03 3.24 7.47
N ARG A 98 -15.04 4.12 7.53
CA ARG A 98 -15.17 5.24 6.56
C ARG A 98 -13.99 6.19 6.54
N LEU A 99 -13.34 6.42 7.69
CA LEU A 99 -12.13 7.24 7.76
C LEU A 99 -10.94 6.51 7.13
N VAL A 100 -10.81 5.21 7.35
CA VAL A 100 -9.78 4.37 6.71
C VAL A 100 -9.99 4.33 5.19
N ASP A 101 -11.23 4.26 4.72
CA ASP A 101 -11.56 4.26 3.28
C ASP A 101 -11.16 5.56 2.58
N ARG A 102 -11.14 6.68 3.32
CA ARG A 102 -10.69 7.98 2.83
C ARG A 102 -9.17 8.13 2.75
N ILE A 103 -8.41 7.24 3.38
CA ILE A 103 -6.95 7.27 3.29
C ILE A 103 -6.53 6.77 1.91
N ASP A 104 -5.69 7.54 1.24
CA ASP A 104 -5.12 7.17 -0.06
C ASP A 104 -4.54 5.74 -0.02
N TYR A 105 -4.91 4.89 -0.97
CA TYR A 105 -4.42 3.50 -1.00
C TYR A 105 -2.88 3.40 -1.04
N GLU A 106 -2.22 4.41 -1.62
CA GLU A 106 -0.77 4.55 -1.68
C GLU A 106 -0.14 4.69 -0.30
N GLU A 107 -0.82 5.38 0.63
CA GLU A 107 -0.38 5.52 2.02
C GLU A 107 -0.52 4.20 2.79
N LEU A 108 -1.50 3.37 2.41
CA LEU A 108 -1.79 2.08 3.04
C LEU A 108 -0.92 0.94 2.50
N ALA A 109 -0.51 1.00 1.23
CA ALA A 109 0.38 0.02 0.62
C ALA A 109 1.68 -0.15 1.43
N LEU A 110 2.26 0.95 1.95
CA LEU A 110 3.49 0.94 2.74
C LEU A 110 3.32 0.31 4.15
N LYS A 111 2.10 -0.01 4.59
CA LYS A 111 1.82 -0.72 5.85
C LYS A 111 2.38 -2.15 5.85
N GLY A 112 2.47 -2.78 4.67
CA GLY A 112 2.98 -4.14 4.50
C GLY A 112 4.50 -4.28 4.73
N VAL A 113 5.22 -3.15 4.81
CA VAL A 113 6.65 -3.12 5.12
C VAL A 113 6.82 -2.98 6.64
N ASP A 114 7.67 -3.84 7.22
CA ASP A 114 7.95 -3.82 8.66
C ASP A 114 8.96 -2.70 9.00
N PRO A 115 8.60 -1.73 9.87
CA PRO A 115 9.51 -0.67 10.32
C PRO A 115 10.79 -1.18 10.99
N ALA A 116 10.76 -2.40 11.55
CA ALA A 116 11.92 -3.05 12.18
C ALA A 116 13.02 -3.39 11.17
N MET A 117 12.74 -3.36 9.86
CA MET A 117 13.74 -3.58 8.82
C MET A 117 14.60 -2.34 8.53
N GLY A 118 14.15 -1.15 8.95
CA GLY A 118 14.86 0.11 8.72
C GLY A 118 16.30 0.10 9.25
N PRO A 119 16.55 -0.05 10.56
CA PRO A 119 17.90 0.08 11.11
C PRO A 119 18.79 -1.17 10.93
N THR A 120 18.21 -2.35 10.68
CA THR A 120 18.97 -3.61 10.70
C THR A 120 19.87 -3.79 9.48
N ILE A 121 19.50 -3.27 8.30
CA ILE A 121 20.40 -3.31 7.12
C ILE A 121 21.56 -2.32 7.28
N PHE A 122 21.31 -1.10 7.80
CA PHE A 122 22.38 -0.11 8.01
C PHE A 122 23.46 -0.57 9.01
N HIS A 123 23.12 -1.44 9.97
CA HIS A 123 24.11 -2.02 10.90
C HIS A 123 24.84 -3.26 10.36
N LEU A 124 24.39 -3.87 9.27
CA LEU A 124 25.18 -4.90 8.58
C LEU A 124 26.39 -4.28 7.85
N ASP A 125 26.21 -3.09 7.25
CA ASP A 125 27.27 -2.44 6.48
C ASP A 125 28.20 -1.56 7.35
N ALA A 126 27.69 -0.94 8.42
CA ALA A 126 28.50 -0.07 9.29
C ALA A 126 29.50 -0.83 10.20
N ARG A 127 29.42 -2.16 10.30
CA ARG A 127 30.40 -3.00 11.04
C ARG A 127 31.36 -3.75 10.12
N GLY A 128 31.47 -3.35 8.86
CA GLY A 128 32.44 -3.86 7.90
C GLY A 128 33.79 -3.16 7.97
N LYS A 129 34.54 -3.33 9.06
CA LYS A 129 35.99 -3.09 9.06
C LYS A 129 36.71 -4.36 9.51
N GLY A 130 37.25 -5.07 8.52
CA GLY A 130 38.29 -6.08 8.64
C GLY A 130 37.82 -7.45 9.15
N THR A 131 37.55 -8.37 8.24
CA THR A 131 38.20 -9.70 8.15
C THR A 131 37.48 -10.55 7.10
N ASP A 132 38.30 -11.18 6.26
CA ASP A 132 37.92 -12.04 5.16
C ASP A 132 37.18 -13.31 5.58
N GLU A 133 36.32 -13.75 4.65
CA GLU A 133 35.87 -15.12 4.40
C GLU A 133 34.95 -15.82 5.44
N THR A 134 33.95 -16.53 4.89
CA THR A 134 32.95 -17.37 5.57
C THR A 134 31.80 -16.65 6.29
N ASN A 135 30.92 -16.00 5.51
CA ASN A 135 29.47 -16.15 5.66
C ASN A 135 28.81 -15.43 4.47
N GLU A 136 28.28 -16.20 3.52
CA GLU A 136 27.28 -15.75 2.56
C GLU A 136 26.04 -15.27 3.35
N LYS A 137 26.12 -14.07 3.92
CA LYS A 137 25.03 -13.43 4.67
C LYS A 137 23.95 -13.07 3.66
N GLN A 138 23.13 -14.06 3.34
CA GLN A 138 21.80 -14.03 2.73
C GLN A 138 21.47 -12.65 2.12
N LYS A 139 22.01 -12.38 0.93
CA LYS A 139 21.71 -11.16 0.18
C LYS A 139 20.20 -11.15 -0.06
N VAL A 140 19.48 -10.37 0.73
CA VAL A 140 18.03 -10.24 0.61
C VAL A 140 17.75 -9.59 -0.74
N MET A 141 17.31 -10.40 -1.71
CA MET A 141 16.90 -9.93 -3.02
C MET A 141 15.37 -9.90 -3.07
N ILE A 142 14.82 -8.72 -3.27
CA ILE A 142 13.38 -8.51 -3.39
C ILE A 142 13.05 -8.39 -4.88
N ARG A 143 12.15 -9.25 -5.36
CA ARG A 143 11.70 -9.22 -6.76
C ARG A 143 10.52 -8.25 -6.89
N LEU A 144 10.65 -7.24 -7.74
CA LEU A 144 9.57 -6.37 -8.17
C LEU A 144 8.87 -6.99 -9.38
N LEU A 145 7.73 -7.63 -9.14
CA LEU A 145 6.90 -8.23 -10.16
C LEU A 145 6.09 -7.16 -10.91
N TYR A 146 6.14 -7.20 -12.24
CA TYR A 146 5.38 -6.31 -13.10
C TYR A 146 4.76 -7.05 -14.31
N PRO A 147 3.64 -6.55 -14.85
CA PRO A 147 3.06 -7.04 -16.10
C PRO A 147 3.84 -6.49 -17.32
N PRO A 148 4.65 -7.29 -18.04
CA PRO A 148 5.43 -6.81 -19.18
C PRO A 148 4.57 -6.36 -20.37
N SER A 149 3.33 -6.82 -20.49
CA SER A 149 2.37 -6.29 -21.49
C SER A 149 2.01 -4.83 -21.24
N ILE A 150 2.15 -4.36 -19.99
CA ILE A 150 1.70 -3.02 -19.59
C ILE A 150 2.86 -2.04 -19.41
N GLN A 151 3.94 -2.49 -18.77
CA GLN A 151 5.06 -1.65 -18.35
C GLN A 151 6.40 -2.36 -18.48
N SER A 152 7.47 -1.58 -18.66
CA SER A 152 8.84 -2.08 -18.73
C SER A 152 9.46 -2.27 -17.33
N ALA A 153 10.57 -3.01 -17.24
CA ALA A 153 11.33 -3.17 -16.00
C ALA A 153 11.79 -1.82 -15.41
N GLU A 154 12.24 -0.90 -16.27
CA GLU A 154 12.76 0.41 -15.90
C GLU A 154 11.64 1.33 -15.43
N SER A 155 10.54 1.40 -16.18
CA SER A 155 9.38 2.22 -15.81
C SER A 155 8.75 1.76 -14.50
N SER A 156 8.65 0.43 -14.28
CA SER A 156 8.11 -0.14 -13.03
C SER A 156 8.89 0.33 -11.80
N LEU A 157 10.22 0.30 -11.92
CA LEU A 157 11.14 0.65 -10.83
C LEU A 157 11.21 2.17 -10.66
N ALA A 158 11.19 2.93 -11.74
CA ALA A 158 11.10 4.39 -11.72
C ALA A 158 9.81 4.88 -11.04
N GLN A 159 8.66 4.28 -11.35
CA GLN A 159 7.38 4.58 -10.70
C GLN A 159 7.41 4.28 -9.20
N LEU A 160 8.01 3.15 -8.79
CA LEU A 160 8.16 2.82 -7.38
C LEU A 160 9.04 3.85 -6.65
N ARG A 161 10.19 4.24 -7.24
CA ARG A 161 11.06 5.29 -6.71
C ARG A 161 10.31 6.62 -6.58
N GLN A 162 9.55 6.99 -7.61
CA GLN A 162 8.78 8.23 -7.61
C GLN A 162 7.71 8.22 -6.51
N LEU A 163 6.96 7.12 -6.36
CA LEU A 163 5.97 6.97 -5.30
C LEU A 163 6.59 7.21 -3.91
N ILE A 164 7.71 6.56 -3.63
CA ILE A 164 8.41 6.67 -2.35
C ILE A 164 8.88 8.11 -2.13
N ARG A 165 9.59 8.69 -3.11
CA ARG A 165 10.12 10.06 -3.04
C ARG A 165 9.03 11.11 -2.80
N THR A 166 7.90 10.99 -3.49
CA THR A 166 6.80 11.94 -3.38
C THR A 166 6.06 11.80 -2.03
N ARG A 167 5.91 10.58 -1.51
CA ARG A 167 5.10 10.31 -0.32
C ARG A 167 5.90 10.40 1.00
N GLU A 168 7.21 10.14 1.00
CA GLU A 168 8.05 10.22 2.19
C GLU A 168 7.92 11.54 2.99
N PRO A 169 8.07 12.74 2.38
CA PRO A 169 7.97 13.99 3.14
C PRO A 169 6.57 14.22 3.72
N ARG A 170 5.53 13.75 3.02
CA ARG A 170 4.13 13.83 3.51
C ARG A 170 3.94 12.95 4.75
N HIS A 171 4.51 11.75 4.77
CA HIS A 171 4.46 10.88 5.95
C HIS A 171 5.27 11.44 7.12
N LYS A 172 6.46 12.00 6.87
CA LYS A 172 7.27 12.66 7.90
C LYS A 172 6.52 13.83 8.54
N LYS A 173 5.94 14.71 7.72
CA LYS A 173 5.13 15.85 8.20
C LYS A 173 3.91 15.35 8.98
N GLY A 174 3.15 14.40 8.43
CA GLY A 174 1.98 13.83 9.08
C GLY A 174 2.30 13.20 10.44
N PHE A 175 3.39 12.44 10.55
CA PHE A 175 3.85 11.87 11.81
C PHE A 175 4.04 12.95 12.88
N LEU A 176 4.80 14.01 12.53
CA LEU A 176 5.09 15.11 13.44
C LEU A 176 3.83 15.91 13.81
N THR A 177 2.98 16.21 12.83
CA THR A 177 1.71 16.92 13.04
C THR A 177 0.80 16.18 14.02
N TRP A 178 0.56 14.88 13.81
CA TRP A 178 -0.32 14.10 14.70
C TRP A 178 0.30 13.84 16.07
N MET A 179 1.63 13.75 16.15
CA MET A 179 2.35 13.65 17.42
C MET A 179 2.19 14.92 18.26
N ILE A 180 2.21 16.11 17.62
CA ILE A 180 1.99 17.39 18.29
C ILE A 180 0.51 17.56 18.69
N ILE A 181 -0.44 17.13 17.85
CA ILE A 181 -1.88 17.25 18.15
C ILE A 181 -2.31 16.33 19.30
N ALA A 182 -1.73 15.12 19.41
CA ALA A 182 -2.09 14.13 20.41
C ALA A 182 -2.24 14.67 21.85
N PRO A 183 -1.25 15.38 22.44
CA PRO A 183 -1.38 15.91 23.81
C PRO A 183 -2.56 16.89 23.98
N PHE A 184 -2.91 17.67 22.96
CA PHE A 184 -4.06 18.59 23.02
C PHE A 184 -5.41 17.86 23.04
N THR A 185 -5.43 16.62 22.54
CA THR A 185 -6.62 15.76 22.59
C THR A 185 -6.70 14.90 23.85
N ALA A 186 -5.68 14.88 24.71
CA ALA A 186 -5.66 14.09 25.95
C ALA A 186 -6.74 14.46 27.00
N PRO A 187 -7.17 15.73 27.16
CA PRO A 187 -8.14 16.13 28.21
C PRO A 187 -9.51 15.44 28.13
N PHE A 188 -9.90 14.89 26.97
CA PHE A 188 -11.16 14.15 26.81
C PHE A 188 -11.16 12.77 27.51
N MET A 189 -10.07 12.37 28.16
CA MET A 189 -9.97 11.12 28.94
C MET A 189 -10.74 11.17 30.27
N ILE A 190 -11.20 12.36 30.69
CA ILE A 190 -11.84 12.58 31.99
C ILE A 190 -13.27 11.99 32.08
N ILE A 191 -13.90 11.64 30.94
CA ILE A 191 -15.26 11.08 30.91
C ILE A 191 -15.20 9.53 30.99
N PRO A 192 -15.72 8.88 32.04
CA PRO A 192 -15.51 7.45 32.31
C PRO A 192 -16.27 6.49 31.37
N ILE A 193 -17.18 6.98 30.53
CA ILE A 193 -18.09 6.15 29.72
C ILE A 193 -17.56 5.94 28.29
N ILE A 194 -16.80 6.89 27.73
CA ILE A 194 -16.36 6.88 26.33
C ILE A 194 -14.83 6.96 26.31
N PRO A 195 -14.11 6.00 25.70
CA PRO A 195 -12.66 6.11 25.54
C PRO A 195 -12.35 7.40 24.78
N ASN A 196 -11.21 8.04 25.06
CA ASN A 196 -10.79 9.24 24.35
C ASN A 196 -10.44 8.94 22.88
N LEU A 197 -11.46 8.75 22.05
CA LEU A 197 -11.35 8.42 20.63
C LEU A 197 -10.51 9.45 19.86
N PRO A 198 -10.64 10.77 20.11
CA PRO A 198 -9.76 11.76 19.49
C PRO A 198 -8.28 11.51 19.77
N PHE A 199 -7.91 11.22 21.01
CA PHE A 199 -6.52 10.91 21.38
C PHE A 199 -6.03 9.63 20.72
N PHE A 200 -6.79 8.54 20.83
CA PHE A 200 -6.41 7.27 20.23
C PHE A 200 -6.28 7.37 18.70
N PHE A 201 -7.14 8.15 18.05
CA PHE A 201 -7.02 8.44 16.62
C PHE A 201 -5.73 9.20 16.30
N CYS A 202 -5.38 10.23 17.06
CA CYS A 202 -4.13 10.98 16.86
C CYS A 202 -2.88 10.08 17.02
N VAL A 203 -2.85 9.27 18.08
CA VAL A 203 -1.75 8.33 18.33
C VAL A 203 -1.65 7.27 17.23
N TRP A 204 -2.77 6.66 16.86
CA TRP A 204 -2.83 5.69 15.76
C TRP A 204 -2.39 6.32 14.43
N ARG A 205 -2.85 7.54 14.13
CA ARG A 205 -2.51 8.24 12.89
C ARG A 205 -1.05 8.65 12.84
N SER A 206 -0.50 9.11 13.98
CA SER A 206 0.93 9.39 14.14
C SER A 206 1.76 8.12 13.92
N TRP A 207 1.41 7.00 14.56
CA TRP A 207 2.08 5.72 14.37
C TRP A 207 2.01 5.21 12.93
N SER A 208 0.84 5.31 12.29
CA SER A 208 0.65 4.94 10.88
C SER A 208 1.56 5.74 9.95
N HIS A 209 1.64 7.06 10.13
CA HIS A 209 2.57 7.91 9.38
C HIS A 209 4.04 7.57 9.66
N TYR A 210 4.40 7.33 10.93
CA TYR A 210 5.76 6.93 11.30
C TYR A 210 6.16 5.64 10.60
N ARG A 211 5.28 4.62 10.62
CA ARG A 211 5.52 3.34 9.94
C ARG A 211 5.74 3.54 8.44
N ALA A 212 4.87 4.30 7.76
CA ALA A 212 4.99 4.57 6.34
C ALA A 212 6.26 5.38 6.00
N TYR A 213 6.65 6.33 6.85
CA TYR A 213 7.91 7.07 6.73
C TYR A 213 9.12 6.13 6.83
N ARG A 214 9.18 5.27 7.85
CA ARG A 214 10.28 4.30 8.02
C ARG A 214 10.32 3.26 6.89
N ALA A 215 9.15 2.81 6.43
CA ALA A 215 9.03 1.93 5.26
C ALA A 215 9.57 2.59 3.99
N SER A 216 9.30 3.88 3.79
CA SER A 216 9.83 4.65 2.66
C SER A 216 11.36 4.69 2.70
N GLN A 217 11.95 5.03 3.85
CA GLN A 217 13.41 5.04 4.01
C GLN A 217 14.04 3.68 3.74
N TYR A 218 13.40 2.61 4.22
CA TYR A 218 13.85 1.25 4.01
C TYR A 218 13.82 0.85 2.53
N LEU A 219 12.73 1.13 1.83
CA LEU A 219 12.60 0.83 0.40
C LEU A 219 13.59 1.66 -0.43
N THR A 220 13.81 2.93 -0.09
CA THR A 220 14.84 3.77 -0.73
C THR A 220 16.21 3.11 -0.63
N ALA A 221 16.63 2.70 0.58
CA ALA A 221 17.91 2.03 0.78
C ALA A 221 18.02 0.73 -0.02
N LEU A 222 16.98 -0.12 -0.02
CA LEU A 222 16.97 -1.36 -0.81
C LEU A 222 17.13 -1.10 -2.31
N ILE A 223 16.53 -0.03 -2.82
CA ILE A 223 16.62 0.34 -4.23
C ILE A 223 18.01 0.91 -4.56
N GLU A 224 18.58 1.74 -3.69
CA GLU A 224 19.90 2.35 -3.86
C GLU A 224 21.03 1.32 -3.82
N HIS A 225 20.94 0.34 -2.91
CA HIS A 225 21.91 -0.76 -2.78
C HIS A 225 21.68 -1.90 -3.79
N GLY A 226 20.72 -1.79 -4.71
CA GLY A 226 20.46 -2.79 -5.75
C GLY A 226 19.89 -4.11 -5.23
N HIS A 227 19.20 -4.10 -4.07
CA HIS A 227 18.50 -5.26 -3.53
C HIS A 227 17.13 -5.49 -4.17
N VAL A 228 16.58 -4.49 -4.88
CA VAL A 228 15.32 -4.60 -5.63
C VAL A 228 15.62 -4.89 -7.09
N THR A 229 15.16 -6.04 -7.59
CA THR A 229 15.34 -6.45 -8.99
C THR A 229 13.98 -6.58 -9.69
N SER A 230 13.83 -5.95 -10.85
CA SER A 230 12.61 -6.05 -11.66
C SER A 230 12.51 -7.44 -12.29
N ALA A 231 11.36 -8.10 -12.12
CA ALA A 231 11.11 -9.43 -12.66
C ALA A 231 9.75 -9.45 -13.41
N PRO A 232 9.73 -9.81 -14.71
CA PRO A 232 8.48 -9.89 -15.46
C PRO A 232 7.60 -11.03 -14.91
N SER A 233 6.29 -10.82 -14.88
CA SER A 233 5.33 -11.83 -14.42
C SER A 233 4.28 -12.12 -15.49
N PRO A 234 4.46 -13.19 -16.29
CA PRO A 234 3.47 -13.62 -17.28
C PRO A 234 2.10 -13.97 -16.65
N ARG A 235 2.10 -14.36 -15.37
CA ARG A 235 0.87 -14.60 -14.61
C ARG A 235 0.06 -13.33 -14.36
N LEU A 236 0.73 -12.17 -14.24
CA LEU A 236 0.01 -10.89 -14.16
C LEU A 236 -0.64 -10.57 -15.50
N ASP A 237 0.09 -10.75 -16.61
CA ASP A 237 -0.47 -10.49 -17.95
C ASP A 237 -1.72 -11.33 -18.22
N ALA A 238 -1.71 -12.63 -17.88
CA ALA A 238 -2.88 -13.49 -18.04
C ALA A 238 -4.11 -13.01 -17.26
N ILE A 239 -3.90 -12.36 -16.10
CA ILE A 239 -5.00 -11.74 -15.34
C ILE A 239 -5.49 -10.49 -16.04
N TYR A 240 -4.59 -9.62 -16.51
CA TYR A 240 -4.99 -8.42 -17.24
C TYR A 240 -5.73 -8.77 -18.54
N GLU A 241 -5.27 -9.77 -19.29
CA GLU A 241 -5.94 -10.23 -20.51
C GLU A 241 -7.36 -10.74 -20.23
N LYS A 242 -7.53 -11.51 -19.15
CA LYS A 242 -8.83 -12.10 -18.78
C LYS A 242 -9.83 -11.10 -18.20
N TYR A 243 -9.34 -10.10 -17.45
CA TYR A 243 -10.17 -9.19 -16.67
C TYR A 243 -10.09 -7.73 -17.16
N ALA A 244 -9.49 -7.49 -18.32
CA ALA A 244 -9.49 -6.18 -18.96
C ALA A 244 -10.94 -5.68 -19.13
N PRO A 245 -11.23 -4.42 -18.79
CA PRO A 245 -12.55 -3.87 -19.03
C PRO A 245 -12.85 -3.89 -20.52
N LYS A 246 -13.97 -4.53 -20.89
CA LYS A 246 -14.42 -4.59 -22.28
C LYS A 246 -14.74 -3.17 -22.77
N PRO A 247 -14.18 -2.71 -23.91
CA PRO A 247 -14.55 -1.41 -24.46
C PRO A 247 -16.07 -1.41 -24.71
N ALA A 248 -16.73 -0.34 -24.27
CA ALA A 248 -18.17 -0.18 -24.50
C ALA A 248 -18.44 -0.26 -26.02
N PRO A 249 -19.48 -0.99 -26.46
CA PRO A 249 -19.83 -1.02 -27.87
C PRO A 249 -20.16 0.40 -28.32
N LEU A 250 -19.40 0.91 -29.29
CA LEU A 250 -19.69 2.14 -30.00
C LEU A 250 -21.04 1.94 -30.70
N THR A 251 -22.12 2.48 -30.12
CA THR A 251 -23.37 2.66 -30.85
C THR A 251 -23.08 3.61 -32.00
N SER A 252 -22.93 3.03 -33.18
CA SER A 252 -22.82 3.71 -34.45
C SER A 252 -24.21 4.24 -34.81
N SER A 253 -24.47 5.50 -34.45
CA SER A 253 -25.56 6.28 -35.04
C SER A 253 -24.97 7.28 -36.02
N SER A 254 -25.28 7.06 -37.29
CA SER A 254 -24.86 7.79 -38.48
C SER A 254 -25.31 9.26 -38.55
N GLN A 255 -24.56 10.06 -39.35
CA GLN A 255 -24.89 11.36 -40.00
C GLN A 255 -24.81 12.62 -39.08
N ASN A 256 -24.13 13.74 -39.38
CA ASN A 256 -23.64 14.40 -40.61
C ASN A 256 -22.45 15.35 -40.31
N PRO A 257 -21.69 15.85 -41.32
CA PRO A 257 -20.51 16.71 -41.12
C PRO A 257 -20.86 18.20 -41.25
N ILE A 258 -20.69 19.00 -40.19
CA ILE A 258 -20.55 20.46 -40.30
C ILE A 258 -19.52 20.95 -39.27
N SER A 259 -18.48 21.60 -39.80
CA SER A 259 -17.42 22.28 -39.09
C SER A 259 -17.92 23.47 -38.27
N SER A 260 -17.46 23.62 -37.02
CA SER A 260 -16.98 24.91 -36.48
C SER A 260 -16.55 24.77 -35.01
N HIS A 261 -15.37 25.34 -34.73
CA HIS A 261 -14.74 25.54 -33.43
C HIS A 261 -15.70 25.92 -32.30
N ASN A 262 -15.67 25.14 -31.21
CA ASN A 262 -15.56 25.58 -29.81
C ASN A 262 -16.11 24.47 -28.89
N SER A 263 -15.21 23.73 -28.24
CA SER A 263 -15.55 23.01 -27.01
C SER A 263 -14.26 22.70 -26.24
N SER A 264 -13.95 23.58 -25.30
CA SER A 264 -12.98 23.38 -24.24
C SER A 264 -13.49 22.32 -23.26
N GLN A 265 -13.63 21.06 -23.71
CA GLN A 265 -14.07 19.92 -22.90
C GLN A 265 -13.39 18.64 -23.42
N SER A 266 -12.09 18.48 -23.16
CA SER A 266 -11.37 17.24 -23.50
C SER A 266 -10.32 16.87 -22.45
N THR A 267 -10.55 17.16 -21.16
CA THR A 267 -9.52 17.02 -20.12
C THR A 267 -9.60 15.75 -19.28
N ILE A 268 -10.63 14.89 -19.44
CA ILE A 268 -10.81 13.69 -18.59
C ILE A 268 -10.97 12.37 -19.38
N GLU A 269 -11.05 12.39 -20.71
CA GLU A 269 -11.22 11.17 -21.53
C GLU A 269 -9.94 10.35 -21.76
N ASP A 270 -8.78 10.82 -21.29
CA ASP A 270 -7.48 10.24 -21.63
C ASP A 270 -7.01 9.12 -20.66
N VAL A 271 -7.78 8.75 -19.62
CA VAL A 271 -7.37 7.71 -18.66
C VAL A 271 -8.24 6.46 -18.78
N GLU A 272 -7.63 5.36 -19.16
CA GLU A 272 -8.25 4.04 -19.27
C GLU A 272 -8.04 3.23 -17.98
N MET A 273 -9.10 2.60 -17.49
CA MET A 273 -9.01 1.61 -16.41
C MET A 273 -8.45 0.30 -16.97
N LEU A 274 -7.46 -0.29 -16.30
CA LEU A 274 -6.86 -1.58 -16.65
C LEU A 274 -7.33 -2.73 -15.76
N LEU A 275 -7.72 -2.41 -14.52
CA LEU A 275 -8.10 -3.40 -13.52
C LEU A 275 -9.48 -3.08 -12.94
N THR A 276 -10.35 -4.09 -12.90
CA THR A 276 -11.69 -4.02 -12.32
C THR A 276 -11.79 -4.87 -11.05
N ARG A 277 -12.87 -4.70 -10.29
CA ARG A 277 -13.10 -5.43 -9.03
C ARG A 277 -13.11 -6.95 -9.22
N ASP A 278 -13.54 -7.42 -10.38
CA ASP A 278 -13.70 -8.84 -10.70
C ASP A 278 -12.35 -9.59 -10.77
N ALA A 279 -11.25 -8.86 -10.99
CA ALA A 279 -9.91 -9.42 -11.02
C ALA A 279 -9.35 -9.75 -9.62
N VAL A 280 -9.88 -9.11 -8.56
CA VAL A 280 -9.30 -9.20 -7.20
C VAL A 280 -9.25 -10.64 -6.68
N PRO A 281 -10.32 -11.46 -6.74
CA PRO A 281 -10.26 -12.86 -6.28
C PRO A 281 -9.21 -13.70 -7.04
N ALA A 282 -9.05 -13.46 -8.35
CA ALA A 282 -8.06 -14.14 -9.17
C ALA A 282 -6.62 -13.74 -8.77
N ILE A 283 -6.40 -12.46 -8.43
CA ILE A 283 -5.09 -11.97 -7.97
C ILE A 283 -4.72 -12.58 -6.61
N ILE A 284 -5.64 -12.55 -5.64
CA ILE A 284 -5.40 -13.08 -4.30
C ILE A 284 -5.03 -14.56 -4.35
N SER A 285 -5.78 -15.36 -5.12
CA SER A 285 -5.52 -16.79 -5.30
C SER A 285 -4.19 -17.05 -6.03
N THR A 286 -3.93 -16.36 -7.14
CA THR A 286 -2.72 -16.55 -7.96
C THR A 286 -1.43 -16.24 -7.21
N PHE A 287 -1.42 -15.16 -6.42
CA PHE A 287 -0.23 -14.73 -5.68
C PHE A 287 -0.23 -15.15 -4.20
N SER A 288 -1.25 -15.92 -3.77
CA SER A 288 -1.41 -16.39 -2.39
C SER A 288 -1.28 -15.23 -1.39
N LEU A 289 -1.95 -14.12 -1.68
CA LEU A 289 -1.93 -12.91 -0.86
C LEU A 289 -2.71 -13.11 0.44
N GLU A 290 -2.45 -12.25 1.42
CA GLU A 290 -3.22 -12.20 2.67
C GLU A 290 -4.65 -11.70 2.38
N GLU A 291 -5.63 -12.13 3.17
CA GLU A 291 -7.03 -11.70 3.02
C GLU A 291 -7.19 -10.18 3.14
N SER A 292 -6.38 -9.53 3.98
CA SER A 292 -6.34 -8.07 4.13
C SER A 292 -5.91 -7.33 2.85
N ALA A 293 -5.18 -7.99 1.94
CA ALA A 293 -4.80 -7.39 0.66
C ALA A 293 -6.01 -7.19 -0.26
N ALA A 294 -7.06 -8.00 -0.13
CA ALA A 294 -8.25 -7.88 -0.97
C ALA A 294 -8.99 -6.56 -0.70
N SER A 295 -9.20 -6.20 0.57
CA SER A 295 -9.83 -4.93 0.95
C SER A 295 -9.01 -3.73 0.47
N ASP A 296 -7.68 -3.81 0.54
CA ASP A 296 -6.80 -2.74 0.10
C ASP A 296 -6.85 -2.55 -1.43
N MET A 297 -6.91 -3.65 -2.18
CA MET A 297 -7.09 -3.63 -3.63
C MET A 297 -8.45 -3.08 -4.06
N TYR A 298 -9.55 -3.51 -3.41
CA TYR A 298 -10.88 -2.98 -3.71
C TYR A 298 -10.93 -1.46 -3.51
N ARG A 299 -10.37 -0.97 -2.40
CA ARG A 299 -10.27 0.46 -2.11
C ARG A 299 -9.43 1.19 -3.15
N ALA A 300 -8.30 0.62 -3.56
CA ALA A 300 -7.45 1.22 -4.59
C ALA A 300 -8.18 1.35 -5.94
N ILE A 301 -8.93 0.32 -6.35
CA ILE A 301 -9.74 0.33 -7.57
C ILE A 301 -10.87 1.36 -7.47
N GLU A 302 -11.58 1.45 -6.33
CA GLU A 302 -12.63 2.45 -6.13
C GLU A 302 -12.08 3.88 -6.17
N GLN A 303 -10.97 4.15 -5.46
CA GLN A 303 -10.33 5.46 -5.49
C GLN A 303 -9.85 5.82 -6.90
N ALA A 304 -9.31 4.87 -7.66
CA ALA A 304 -8.92 5.07 -9.05
C ALA A 304 -10.14 5.36 -9.95
N GLN A 305 -11.24 4.63 -9.77
CA GLN A 305 -12.48 4.89 -10.51
C GLN A 305 -13.06 6.28 -10.21
N VAL A 306 -13.02 6.73 -8.96
CA VAL A 306 -13.47 8.09 -8.60
C VAL A 306 -12.57 9.16 -9.21
N ARG A 307 -11.25 8.93 -9.23
CA ARG A 307 -10.26 9.86 -9.83
C ARG A 307 -10.31 9.91 -11.36
N THR A 308 -10.84 8.89 -12.02
CA THR A 308 -10.89 8.77 -13.50
C THR A 308 -12.23 9.14 -14.11
N LYS A 309 -13.32 9.17 -13.33
CA LYS A 309 -14.63 9.61 -13.84
C LYS A 309 -14.61 11.12 -14.12
N PRO A 310 -15.13 11.59 -15.26
CA PRO A 310 -15.33 13.01 -15.49
C PRO A 310 -16.25 13.58 -14.40
N SER A 311 -15.86 14.71 -13.80
CA SER A 311 -16.75 15.45 -12.90
C SER A 311 -17.99 15.81 -13.72
N LYS A 312 -19.16 15.34 -13.26
CA LYS A 312 -20.45 15.78 -13.79
C LYS A 312 -20.67 17.27 -13.50
#